data_AF-A0A5Q0CBK9-F1
#
_entry.id   AF-A0A5Q0CBK9-F1
#
_cell.length_a   1.000
_cell.length_b   1.000
_cell.length_c   1.000
_cell.angle_alpha   90.00
_cell.angle_beta   90.00
_cell.angle_gamma   90.00
#
_symmetry.space_group_name_H-M   'P 1'
#
loop_
_entity.id
_entity.type
_entity.pdbx_description
1 polymer ?
#
loop_
_entity_poly.entity_id
_entity_poly.type
_entity_poly.pdbx_seq_one_letter_code
_entity_poly.pdbx_strand_id
1 'polypeptide(L)'
;MTACILFAIGVQSQAADFMDSKCRDFRKSFSIDKRTIERPEPPFCATMFGQFDELSFNRCRSEMEDYRNKVAKFTDCLFDENERATEEFNTAVQNFNRRVGR
;
A
#
# COMPACT_ATOMS: atom_id res chain seq x y z
N MET A 1 5.61 -48.63 8.73
CA MET A 1 6.08 -47.28 9.09
C MET A 1 5.79 -46.38 7.90
N THR A 2 4.69 -45.65 7.92
CA THR A 2 4.24 -44.88 6.76
C THR A 2 4.26 -43.40 7.14
N ALA A 3 5.31 -42.70 6.73
CA ALA A 3 5.46 -41.27 6.98
C ALA A 3 4.62 -40.48 5.96
N CYS A 4 3.51 -39.89 6.41
CA CYS A 4 2.79 -38.90 5.63
C CYS A 4 3.56 -37.58 5.68
N ILE A 5 4.26 -37.27 4.59
CA ILE A 5 4.93 -35.98 4.39
C ILE A 5 3.84 -34.94 4.10
N LEU A 6 3.53 -34.11 5.10
CA LEU A 6 2.68 -32.94 4.95
C LEU A 6 3.49 -31.83 4.25
N PHE A 7 3.42 -31.78 2.93
CA PHE A 7 3.78 -30.57 2.19
C PHE A 7 2.71 -29.50 2.49
N ALA A 8 3.02 -28.57 3.38
CA ALA A 8 2.29 -27.32 3.49
C ALA A 8 2.58 -26.51 2.23
N ILE A 9 1.74 -26.69 1.21
CA ILE A 9 1.78 -25.88 0.00
C ILE A 9 1.36 -24.47 0.42
N GLY A 10 2.32 -23.56 0.50
CA GLY A 10 2.06 -22.14 0.65
C GLY A 10 1.23 -21.69 -0.54
N VAL A 11 -0.07 -21.51 -0.33
CA VAL A 11 -0.95 -20.78 -1.23
C VAL A 11 -0.52 -19.32 -1.19
N GLN A 12 0.46 -18.96 -2.02
CA GLN A 12 0.65 -17.57 -2.38
C GLN A 12 -0.48 -17.24 -3.36
N SER A 13 -1.50 -16.55 -2.86
CA SER A 13 -2.66 -16.18 -3.66
C SER A 13 -2.20 -15.17 -4.72
N GLN A 14 -2.36 -15.53 -6.00
CA GLN A 14 -2.06 -14.64 -7.13
C GLN A 14 -2.89 -13.32 -7.09
N ALA A 15 -3.95 -13.26 -6.28
CA ALA A 15 -4.73 -12.06 -6.02
C ALA A 15 -3.97 -11.01 -5.17
N ALA A 16 -3.08 -11.45 -4.27
CA ALA A 16 -2.29 -10.54 -3.44
C ALA A 16 -1.29 -9.73 -4.26
N ASP A 17 -0.74 -10.32 -5.34
CA ASP A 17 0.28 -9.68 -6.18
C ASP A 17 -0.31 -8.62 -7.13
N PHE A 18 -1.55 -8.79 -7.60
CA PHE A 18 -2.21 -7.80 -8.47
C PHE A 18 -2.59 -6.52 -7.71
N MET A 19 -3.11 -6.68 -6.49
CA MET A 19 -3.46 -5.55 -5.60
C MET A 19 -2.22 -4.78 -5.11
N ASP A 20 -1.05 -5.42 -5.03
CA ASP A 20 0.17 -4.74 -4.58
C ASP A 20 0.74 -3.73 -5.60
N SER A 21 0.28 -3.80 -6.86
CA SER A 21 0.76 -2.92 -7.92
C SER A 21 0.42 -1.44 -7.70
N LYS A 22 -0.74 -1.13 -7.09
CA LYS A 22 -1.17 0.25 -6.82
C LYS A 22 -0.38 0.88 -5.67
N CYS A 23 0.04 0.06 -4.71
CA CYS A 23 0.78 0.50 -3.53
C CYS A 23 2.29 0.59 -3.72
N ARG A 24 2.81 0.09 -4.84
CA ARG A 24 4.25 0.02 -5.12
C ARG A 24 4.96 1.36 -4.93
N ASP A 25 4.37 2.45 -5.38
CA ASP A 25 4.99 3.78 -5.33
C ASP A 25 5.02 4.37 -3.90
N PHE A 26 4.25 3.79 -2.97
CA PHE A 26 4.12 4.25 -1.59
C PHE A 26 4.72 3.28 -0.57
N ARG A 27 5.14 2.08 -1.00
CA ARG A 27 5.85 1.12 -0.17
C ARG A 27 7.34 1.42 -0.21
N LYS A 28 7.95 1.55 0.98
CA LYS A 28 9.40 1.63 1.08
C LYS A 28 10.01 0.24 0.92
N SER A 29 10.74 0.04 -0.17
CA SER A 29 11.52 -1.18 -0.43
C SER A 29 12.55 -1.50 0.68
N PHE A 30 12.93 -0.52 1.49
CA PHE A 30 13.96 -0.63 2.54
C PHE A 30 13.40 -0.56 3.97
N SER A 31 12.08 -0.47 4.15
CA SER A 31 11.48 -0.47 5.50
C SER A 31 11.51 -1.87 6.11
N ILE A 32 11.84 -1.95 7.41
CA ILE A 32 11.79 -3.19 8.20
C ILE A 32 10.37 -3.77 8.20
N ASP A 33 9.37 -2.90 8.21
CA ASP A 33 7.98 -3.26 7.99
C ASP A 33 7.62 -3.04 6.51
N LYS A 34 7.50 -4.16 5.78
CA LYS A 34 7.10 -4.16 4.37
C LYS A 34 5.67 -3.66 4.17
N ARG A 35 4.83 -3.63 5.22
CA ARG A 35 3.41 -3.22 5.16
C ARG A 35 3.23 -1.72 5.34
N THR A 36 4.28 -0.96 5.65
CA THR A 36 4.18 0.49 5.79
C THR A 36 3.95 1.16 4.44
N ILE A 37 2.92 2.00 4.38
CA ILE A 37 2.54 2.82 3.22
C ILE A 37 2.79 4.28 3.59
N GLU A 38 3.52 4.99 2.75
CA GLU A 38 3.89 6.38 3.03
C GLU A 38 3.00 7.36 2.30
N ARG A 39 2.55 8.37 3.05
CA ARG A 39 1.78 9.47 2.49
C ARG A 39 2.67 10.32 1.58
N PRO A 40 2.20 10.70 0.38
CA PRO A 40 2.88 11.69 -0.44
C PRO A 40 3.07 13.01 0.31
N GLU A 41 4.28 13.55 0.26
CA GLU A 41 4.59 14.87 0.81
C GLU A 41 4.25 15.97 -0.20
N PRO A 42 3.75 17.14 0.28
CA PRO A 42 3.51 18.28 -0.59
C PRO A 42 4.84 18.77 -1.21
N PRO A 43 4.80 19.37 -2.41
CA PRO A 43 6.00 19.93 -3.01
C PRO A 43 6.50 21.13 -2.18
N PHE A 44 7.81 21.27 -2.09
CA PHE A 44 8.43 22.32 -1.26
C PHE A 44 7.94 23.72 -1.61
N CYS A 45 7.65 23.98 -2.89
CA CYS A 45 7.15 25.26 -3.36
C CYS A 45 5.81 25.68 -2.72
N ALA A 46 5.00 24.74 -2.24
CA ALA A 46 3.75 25.02 -1.53
C ALA A 46 3.97 25.58 -0.11
N THR A 47 5.16 25.34 0.46
CA THR A 47 5.55 25.78 1.81
C THR A 47 6.60 26.89 1.80
N MET A 48 7.10 27.24 0.61
CA MET A 48 8.14 28.25 0.46
C MET A 48 7.57 29.65 0.64
N PHE A 49 8.27 30.48 1.43
CA PHE A 49 7.94 31.90 1.58
C PHE A 49 8.66 32.71 0.49
N GLY A 50 7.90 33.42 -0.34
CA GLY A 50 8.46 34.27 -1.40
C GLY A 50 7.44 34.54 -2.50
N GLN A 51 7.76 35.51 -3.37
CA GLN A 51 6.99 35.72 -4.59
C GLN A 51 7.48 34.76 -5.66
N PHE A 52 6.55 34.28 -6.47
CA PHE A 52 6.89 33.54 -7.67
C PHE A 52 7.21 34.52 -8.80
N ASP A 53 8.28 34.24 -9.54
CA ASP A 53 8.36 34.65 -10.93
C ASP A 53 7.52 33.70 -11.81
N GLU A 54 7.32 34.03 -13.08
CA GLU A 54 6.46 33.24 -13.97
C GLU A 54 6.94 31.78 -14.13
N LEU A 55 8.25 31.57 -14.17
CA LEU A 55 8.84 30.24 -14.36
C LEU A 55 8.65 29.36 -13.12
N SER A 56 8.93 29.92 -11.93
CA SER A 56 8.75 29.25 -10.64
C SER A 56 7.28 28.99 -10.34
N PHE A 57 6.37 29.89 -10.74
CA PHE A 57 4.93 29.66 -10.67
C PHE A 57 4.51 28.46 -11.52
N ASN A 58 4.88 28.44 -12.81
CA ASN A 58 4.49 27.37 -13.73
C ASN A 58 5.07 26.02 -13.28
N ARG A 59 6.31 26.02 -12.79
CA ARG A 59 6.91 24.81 -12.20
C ARG A 59 6.15 24.34 -10.97
N CYS A 60 5.87 25.24 -10.01
CA CYS A 60 5.16 24.87 -8.79
C CYS A 60 3.74 24.35 -9.07
N ARG A 61 3.05 24.96 -10.03
CA ARG A 61 1.75 24.48 -10.49
C ARG A 61 1.83 23.04 -10.99
N SER A 62 2.82 22.73 -11.82
CA SER A 62 3.04 21.35 -12.32
C SER A 62 3.32 20.38 -11.17
N GLU A 63 4.18 20.76 -10.22
CA GLU A 63 4.47 19.96 -9.02
C GLU A 63 3.22 19.74 -8.15
N MET A 64 2.33 20.73 -8.04
CA MET A 64 1.05 20.61 -7.34
C MET A 64 0.05 19.70 -8.07
N GLU A 65 -0.01 19.75 -9.40
CA GLU A 65 -0.82 18.84 -10.21
C GLU A 65 -0.34 17.38 -10.08
N ASP A 66 0.97 17.16 -10.09
CA ASP A 66 1.57 15.84 -9.81
C ASP A 66 1.28 15.38 -8.37
N TYR A 67 1.39 16.28 -7.39
CA TYR A 67 1.04 15.98 -6.00
C TYR A 67 -0.43 15.53 -5.86
N ARG A 68 -1.37 16.23 -6.51
CA ARG A 68 -2.78 15.83 -6.55
C ARG A 68 -2.95 14.41 -7.11
N ASN A 69 -2.26 14.08 -8.19
CA ASN A 69 -2.32 12.75 -8.79
C ASN A 69 -1.75 11.67 -7.86
N LYS A 70 -0.65 11.96 -7.14
CA LYS A 70 -0.09 11.07 -6.12
C LYS A 70 -1.05 10.83 -4.96
N VAL A 71 -1.75 11.87 -4.48
CA VAL A 71 -2.75 11.74 -3.40
C VAL A 71 -3.93 10.87 -3.84
N ALA A 72 -4.40 10.99 -5.08
CA ALA A 72 -5.46 10.14 -5.61
C ALA A 72 -5.02 8.66 -5.63
N LYS A 73 -3.85 8.36 -6.21
CA LYS A 73 -3.28 7.00 -6.23
C LYS A 73 -3.01 6.45 -4.83
N PHE A 74 -2.59 7.28 -3.89
CA PHE A 74 -2.39 6.90 -2.50
C PHE A 74 -3.70 6.47 -1.84
N THR A 75 -4.80 7.16 -2.15
CA THR A 75 -6.14 6.78 -1.67
C THR A 75 -6.57 5.42 -2.22
N ASP A 76 -6.34 5.19 -3.52
CA ASP A 76 -6.63 3.89 -4.15
C ASP A 76 -5.82 2.75 -3.51
N CYS A 77 -4.54 3.00 -3.22
CA CYS A 77 -3.70 2.05 -2.47
C CYS A 77 -4.27 1.75 -1.08
N LEU A 78 -4.66 2.77 -0.30
CA LEU A 78 -5.23 2.56 1.03
C LEU A 78 -6.53 1.75 1.00
N PHE A 79 -7.33 1.91 -0.05
CA PHE A 79 -8.56 1.13 -0.24
C PHE A 79 -8.24 -0.37 -0.42
N ASP A 80 -7.36 -0.71 -1.36
CA ASP A 80 -6.95 -2.10 -1.60
C ASP A 80 -6.32 -2.74 -0.34
N GLU A 81 -5.56 -1.95 0.41
CA GLU A 81 -4.92 -2.38 1.66
C GLU A 81 -5.91 -2.65 2.78
N ASN A 82 -6.99 -1.87 2.83
CA ASN A 82 -8.10 -2.11 3.73
C ASN A 82 -8.85 -3.40 3.39
N GLU A 83 -9.12 -3.64 2.09
CA GLU A 83 -9.74 -4.90 1.64
C GLU A 83 -8.88 -6.10 2.02
N ARG A 84 -7.56 -6.04 1.78
CA ARG A 84 -6.64 -7.13 2.13
C ARG A 84 -6.58 -7.38 3.64
N ALA A 85 -6.52 -6.32 4.45
CA ALA A 85 -6.54 -6.45 5.90
C ALA A 85 -7.85 -7.11 6.39
N THR A 86 -8.97 -6.78 5.76
CA THR A 86 -10.28 -7.40 6.04
C THR A 86 -10.30 -8.88 5.68
N GLU A 87 -9.75 -9.26 4.53
CA GLU A 87 -9.61 -10.66 4.12
C GLU A 87 -8.69 -11.46 5.06
N GLU A 88 -7.55 -10.89 5.47
CA GLU A 88 -6.62 -11.49 6.43
C GLU A 88 -7.32 -11.72 7.78
N PHE A 89 -8.10 -10.75 8.25
CA PHE A 89 -8.91 -10.88 9.47
C PHE A 89 -9.95 -12.00 9.34
N ASN A 90 -10.75 -12.02 8.27
CA ASN A 90 -11.76 -13.04 8.06
C ASN A 90 -11.15 -14.45 8.00
N THR A 91 -10.00 -14.59 7.34
CA THR A 91 -9.23 -15.83 7.28
C THR A 91 -8.74 -16.25 8.67
N ALA A 92 -8.24 -15.29 9.48
CA ALA A 92 -7.83 -15.55 10.84
C ALA A 92 -9.00 -16.03 11.73
N VAL A 93 -10.17 -15.41 11.61
CA VAL A 93 -11.40 -15.83 12.32
C VAL A 93 -11.83 -17.23 11.91
N GLN A 94 -11.87 -17.54 10.61
CA GLN A 94 -12.21 -18.89 10.12
C GLN A 94 -11.24 -19.94 10.68
N ASN A 95 -9.94 -19.63 10.69
CA ASN A 95 -8.92 -20.50 11.23
C ASN A 95 -9.06 -20.71 12.75
N PHE A 96 -9.38 -19.65 13.48
CA PHE A 96 -9.66 -19.72 14.91
C PHE A 96 -10.89 -20.59 15.18
N ASN A 97 -12.02 -20.32 14.54
CA ASN A 97 -13.26 -21.08 14.68
C ASN A 97 -13.06 -22.58 14.39
N ARG A 98 -12.27 -22.91 13.36
CA ARG A 98 -11.90 -24.31 13.06
C ARG A 98 -11.09 -24.99 14.16
N ARG A 99 -10.28 -24.24 14.93
CA ARG A 99 -9.47 -24.79 16.04
C ARG A 99 -10.29 -25.01 17.30
N VAL A 100 -11.23 -24.10 17.60
CA VAL A 100 -12.06 -24.17 18.81
C VAL A 100 -13.33 -25.01 18.63
N GLY A 101 -13.79 -25.26 17.40
CA GLY A 101 -14.90 -26.16 17.09
C GLY A 101 -14.57 -27.65 17.20
N ARG A 102 -13.65 -28.03 18.11
CA ARG A 102 -13.45 -29.40 18.57
C ARG A 102 -14.24 -29.62 19.84
#